data_AF-A0A1X0ULV0-F1
#
_entry.id   AF-A0A1X0ULV0-F1
#
_cell.length_a   1.000
_cell.length_b   1.000
_cell.length_c   1.000
_cell.angle_alpha   90.00
_cell.angle_beta   90.00
_cell.angle_gamma   90.00
#
_symmetry.space_group_name_H-M   'P 1'
#
loop_
_entity.id
_entity.type
_entity.pdbx_description
1 polymer ?
#
loop_
_entity_poly.entity_id
_entity_poly.type
_entity_poly.pdbx_seq_one_letter_code
_entity_poly.pdbx_strand_id
1 'polypeptide(L)'
;MIALVAALLGLFPVAIVFGILAFWRPAARGLAIAALVLGAIEAIAVATVVYGLGTGLTADDSTNATVYQDYSLPATPLEAPPTSVIVPSLTTPPPAETTVEVTEEPPLTLPAVDESCDPAVDNHATSADGTFLKCAYAGRSTARWVRSAPIIAYAEQGESCDPSARGIAVSPDGLDMMCISNGTGDAGYWVPGP
;
A
#
# COMPACT_ATOMS: atom_id res chain seq x y z
N MET A 1 35.24 -19.62 18.34
CA MET A 1 35.38 -18.47 17.43
C MET A 1 34.72 -18.73 16.08
N ILE A 2 35.07 -19.81 15.37
CA ILE A 2 34.50 -20.14 14.03
C ILE A 2 32.96 -20.32 14.03
N ALA A 3 32.39 -20.95 15.06
CA ALA A 3 30.93 -21.12 15.18
C ALA A 3 30.16 -19.79 15.31
N LEU A 4 30.74 -18.82 16.03
CA LEU A 4 30.16 -17.50 16.23
C LEU A 4 30.20 -16.68 14.94
N VAL A 5 31.31 -16.77 14.20
CA VAL A 5 31.45 -16.15 12.88
C VAL A 5 30.46 -16.76 11.87
N ALA A 6 30.27 -18.08 11.88
CA ALA A 6 29.30 -18.74 11.00
C ALA A 6 27.83 -18.37 11.34
N ALA A 7 27.50 -18.21 12.62
CA ALA A 7 26.18 -17.77 13.06
C ALA A 7 25.89 -16.31 12.64
N LEU A 8 26.88 -15.42 12.74
CA LEU A 8 26.79 -14.02 12.28
C LEU A 8 26.65 -13.89 10.75
N LEU A 9 27.14 -14.86 9.98
CA LEU A 9 27.04 -14.90 8.52
C LEU A 9 25.78 -15.63 8.00
N GLY A 10 24.81 -15.94 8.87
CA GLY A 10 23.57 -16.59 8.46
C GLY A 10 23.70 -18.07 8.06
N LEU A 11 24.88 -18.68 8.28
CA LEU A 11 25.14 -20.10 8.05
C LEU A 11 24.67 -20.94 9.25
N PHE A 12 23.36 -20.89 9.51
CA PHE A 12 22.68 -21.63 10.58
C PHE A 12 23.03 -23.14 10.62
N PRO A 13 23.16 -23.87 9.47
CA PRO A 13 23.49 -25.30 9.50
C PRO A 13 24.89 -25.57 10.06
N VAL A 14 25.87 -24.70 9.74
CA VAL A 14 27.26 -24.85 10.18
C VAL A 14 27.38 -24.51 11.67
N ALA A 15 26.67 -23.49 12.14
CA ALA A 15 26.62 -23.14 13.56
C ALA A 15 26.07 -24.28 14.44
N ILE A 16 25.04 -24.99 13.98
CA ILE A 16 24.47 -26.15 14.68
C ILE A 16 25.52 -27.26 14.83
N VAL A 17 26.23 -27.61 13.76
CA VAL A 17 27.23 -28.68 13.78
C VAL A 17 28.36 -28.35 14.76
N PHE A 18 28.88 -27.11 14.73
CA PHE A 18 29.92 -26.71 15.69
C PHE A 18 29.41 -26.61 17.14
N GLY A 19 28.13 -26.27 17.35
CA GLY A 19 27.49 -26.32 18.66
C GLY A 19 27.41 -27.73 19.24
N ILE A 20 27.02 -28.71 18.43
CA ILE A 20 26.97 -30.13 18.82
C ILE A 20 28.37 -30.67 19.15
N LEU A 21 29.39 -30.31 18.35
CA LEU A 21 30.77 -30.71 18.60
C LEU A 21 31.36 -30.09 19.87
N ALA A 22 30.91 -28.88 20.27
CA ALA A 22 31.33 -28.25 21.51
C ALA A 22 30.79 -29.01 22.76
N PHE A 23 29.63 -29.66 22.64
CA PHE A 23 29.01 -30.44 23.73
C PHE A 23 29.81 -31.69 24.14
N TRP A 24 30.69 -32.16 23.25
CA TRP A 24 31.56 -33.31 23.50
C TRP A 24 32.79 -32.99 24.35
N ARG A 25 33.10 -31.71 24.59
CA ARG A 25 34.22 -31.34 25.48
C ARG A 25 33.72 -31.20 26.92
N PRO A 26 34.24 -31.98 27.89
CA PRO A 26 33.74 -31.99 29.27
C PRO A 26 33.88 -30.63 29.97
N ALA A 27 34.86 -29.81 29.57
CA ALA A 27 35.06 -28.46 30.10
C ALA A 27 34.04 -27.41 29.58
N ALA A 28 33.30 -27.68 28.50
CA ALA A 28 32.41 -26.72 27.85
C ALA A 28 30.91 -26.97 28.12
N ARG A 29 30.59 -28.12 28.75
CA ARG A 29 29.20 -28.53 29.01
C ARG A 29 28.43 -27.54 29.88
N GLY A 30 29.08 -26.96 30.89
CA GLY A 30 28.44 -25.98 31.79
C GLY A 30 27.96 -24.72 31.04
N LEU A 31 28.77 -24.19 30.12
CA LEU A 31 28.40 -23.02 29.32
C LEU A 31 27.33 -23.35 28.28
N ALA A 32 27.36 -24.56 27.70
CA ALA A 32 26.32 -24.99 26.77
C ALA A 32 24.95 -25.15 27.44
N ILE A 33 24.92 -25.67 28.68
CA ILE A 33 23.69 -25.77 29.48
C ILE A 33 23.19 -24.38 29.85
N ALA A 34 24.07 -23.48 30.30
CA ALA A 34 23.67 -22.10 30.62
C ALA A 34 23.08 -21.36 29.40
N ALA A 35 23.69 -21.51 28.22
CA ALA A 35 23.18 -20.93 26.99
C ALA A 35 21.83 -21.53 26.57
N LEU A 36 21.63 -22.84 26.74
CA LEU A 36 20.35 -23.50 26.46
C LEU A 36 19.25 -23.01 27.41
N VAL A 37 19.56 -22.88 28.70
CA VAL A 37 18.61 -22.35 29.69
C VAL A 37 18.23 -20.91 29.34
N LEU A 38 19.20 -20.08 28.96
CA LEU A 38 18.94 -18.69 28.57
C LEU A 38 18.05 -18.61 27.31
N GLY A 39 18.36 -19.41 26.29
CA GLY A 39 17.53 -19.48 25.08
C GLY A 39 16.12 -20.03 25.34
N ALA A 40 15.96 -20.99 26.27
CA ALA A 40 14.64 -21.49 26.66
C ALA A 40 13.81 -20.42 27.38
N ILE A 41 14.45 -19.60 28.24
CA ILE A 41 13.77 -18.48 28.92
C ILE A 41 13.29 -17.44 27.90
N GLU A 42 14.10 -17.08 26.91
CA GLU A 42 13.69 -16.15 25.84
C GLU A 42 12.54 -16.71 25.00
N ALA A 43 12.59 -17.99 24.63
CA ALA A 43 11.50 -18.62 23.88
C ALA A 43 10.18 -18.65 24.68
N ILE A 44 10.25 -18.89 26.00
CA ILE A 44 9.09 -18.82 26.88
C ILE A 44 8.57 -17.38 26.96
N ALA A 45 9.45 -16.37 27.10
CA ALA A 45 9.04 -14.97 27.13
C ALA A 45 8.30 -14.56 25.84
N VAL A 46 8.85 -14.89 24.66
CA VAL A 46 8.20 -14.64 23.38
C VAL A 46 6.84 -15.36 23.29
N ALA A 47 6.77 -16.63 23.71
CA ALA A 47 5.51 -17.36 23.75
C ALA A 47 4.49 -16.69 24.69
N THR A 48 4.89 -16.25 25.88
CA THR A 48 3.96 -15.56 26.81
C THR A 48 3.42 -14.26 26.25
N VAL A 49 4.22 -13.50 25.50
CA VAL A 49 3.74 -12.28 24.84
C VAL A 49 2.72 -12.62 23.75
N VAL A 50 3.06 -13.59 22.87
CA VAL A 50 2.18 -14.01 21.77
C VAL A 50 0.86 -14.60 22.28
N TYR A 51 0.91 -15.49 23.27
CA TYR A 51 -0.28 -16.13 23.82
C TYR A 51 -1.03 -15.23 24.82
N GLY A 52 -0.34 -14.37 25.58
CA GLY A 52 -0.95 -13.44 26.53
C GLY A 52 -1.76 -12.34 25.85
N LEU A 53 -1.31 -11.86 24.69
CA LEU A 53 -2.09 -10.97 23.83
C LEU A 53 -3.30 -11.69 23.20
N GLY A 54 -3.23 -13.01 23.01
CA GLY A 54 -4.33 -13.81 22.45
C GLY A 54 -5.48 -14.11 23.41
N THR A 55 -5.23 -14.17 24.73
CA THR A 55 -6.25 -14.52 25.74
C THR A 55 -6.96 -13.34 26.39
N GLY A 56 -6.49 -12.10 26.16
CA GLY A 56 -7.09 -10.88 26.72
C GLY A 56 -8.29 -10.33 25.95
N LEU A 57 -8.66 -10.94 24.83
CA LEU A 57 -9.83 -10.57 24.02
C LEU A 57 -11.08 -11.34 24.45
N THR A 58 -11.40 -11.37 25.74
CA THR A 58 -12.78 -11.62 26.15
C THR A 58 -13.50 -10.28 26.09
N ALA A 59 -14.21 -10.05 24.98
CA ALA A 59 -15.11 -8.92 24.84
C ALA A 59 -16.18 -9.03 25.94
N ASP A 60 -16.10 -8.18 26.96
CA ASP A 60 -17.22 -7.93 27.84
C ASP A 60 -18.32 -7.28 27.00
N ASP A 61 -19.35 -8.08 26.76
CA ASP A 61 -20.59 -7.69 26.11
C ASP A 61 -21.27 -6.59 26.94
N SER A 62 -21.15 -5.36 26.47
CA SER A 62 -21.92 -4.23 26.98
C SER A 62 -22.63 -3.58 25.81
N THR A 63 -23.67 -4.26 25.33
CA THR A 63 -24.79 -3.67 24.59
C THR A 63 -25.29 -2.41 25.31
N ASN A 64 -24.82 -1.25 24.87
CA ASN A 64 -25.51 0.02 25.04
C ASN A 64 -25.77 0.57 23.64
N ALA A 65 -26.84 0.05 23.03
CA ALA A 65 -27.37 0.56 21.78
C ALA A 65 -27.96 1.94 22.03
N THR A 66 -27.14 2.99 21.87
CA THR A 66 -27.66 4.33 21.64
C THR A 66 -28.25 4.35 20.24
N VAL A 67 -29.58 4.35 20.22
CA VAL A 67 -30.47 4.60 19.08
C VAL A 67 -29.88 5.68 18.16
N TYR A 68 -29.48 5.29 16.95
CA TYR A 68 -29.27 6.25 15.86
C TYR A 68 -30.64 6.82 15.49
N GLN A 69 -30.81 8.13 15.64
CA GLN A 69 -31.91 8.83 14.98
C GLN A 69 -31.61 8.96 13.49
N ASP A 70 -32.53 8.44 12.67
CA ASP A 70 -32.59 8.67 11.23
C ASP A 70 -32.72 10.18 10.95
N TYR A 71 -31.62 10.80 10.50
CA TYR A 71 -31.71 12.11 9.83
C TYR A 71 -32.10 11.88 8.36
N SER A 72 -33.39 12.03 8.08
CA SER A 72 -33.91 12.15 6.71
C SER A 72 -33.71 13.58 6.22
N LEU A 73 -32.88 13.77 5.20
CA LEU A 73 -32.75 15.03 4.45
C LEU A 73 -33.95 15.15 3.50
N PRO A 74 -34.65 16.29 3.43
CA PRO A 74 -35.72 16.49 2.45
C PRO A 74 -35.13 16.53 1.03
N ALA A 75 -35.61 15.63 0.17
CA ALA A 75 -35.39 15.70 -1.27
C ALA A 75 -36.29 16.80 -1.85
N THR A 76 -35.69 17.90 -2.32
CA THR A 76 -36.38 18.89 -3.16
C THR A 76 -36.42 18.37 -4.60
N PRO A 77 -37.61 18.24 -5.23
CA PRO A 77 -37.70 17.86 -6.64
C PRO A 77 -37.22 19.02 -7.52
N LEU A 78 -36.26 18.75 -8.41
CA LEU A 78 -35.83 19.70 -9.43
C LEU A 78 -36.76 19.57 -10.65
N GLU A 79 -37.74 20.46 -10.73
CA GLU A 79 -38.62 20.61 -11.89
C GLU A 79 -37.87 21.33 -13.03
N ALA A 80 -37.91 20.76 -14.24
CA ALA A 80 -37.24 21.31 -15.41
C ALA A 80 -37.99 22.55 -15.95
N PRO A 81 -37.31 23.67 -16.25
CA PRO A 81 -37.96 24.84 -16.84
C PRO A 81 -38.31 24.62 -18.33
N PRO A 82 -39.44 25.14 -18.83
CA PRO A 82 -39.82 25.02 -20.23
C PRO A 82 -38.95 25.89 -21.14
N THR A 83 -38.44 25.30 -22.21
CA THR A 83 -37.76 26.00 -23.31
C THR A 83 -38.78 26.76 -24.17
N SER A 84 -38.67 28.09 -24.26
CA SER A 84 -39.21 28.87 -25.37
C SER A 84 -38.07 29.63 -26.06
N VAL A 85 -37.91 29.37 -27.35
CA VAL A 85 -36.90 30.01 -28.22
C VAL A 85 -37.55 31.24 -28.85
N ILE A 86 -37.01 32.42 -28.57
CA ILE A 86 -37.32 33.65 -29.30
C ILE A 86 -36.04 34.06 -30.02
N VAL A 87 -36.07 34.06 -31.35
CA VAL A 87 -34.97 34.48 -32.23
C VAL A 87 -35.08 35.99 -32.51
N PRO A 88 -34.08 36.82 -32.19
CA PRO A 88 -33.90 38.10 -32.86
C PRO A 88 -32.88 37.95 -33.99
N SER A 89 -33.30 38.29 -35.20
CA SER A 89 -32.45 38.33 -36.39
C SER A 89 -31.71 39.68 -36.44
N LEU A 90 -30.37 39.67 -36.45
CA LEU A 90 -29.54 40.86 -36.71
C LEU A 90 -28.30 40.47 -37.53
N THR A 91 -28.39 40.78 -38.83
CA THR A 91 -27.40 41.21 -39.83
C THR A 91 -25.89 40.92 -39.65
N THR A 92 -25.35 40.16 -40.60
CA THR A 92 -23.94 39.89 -40.95
C THR A 92 -23.10 41.14 -41.31
N PRO A 93 -21.78 41.13 -40.99
CA PRO A 93 -20.72 41.34 -42.01
C PRO A 93 -19.61 40.24 -42.03
N PRO A 94 -18.89 40.00 -43.16
CA PRO A 94 -17.93 38.89 -43.38
C PRO A 94 -16.43 39.29 -43.20
N PRO A 95 -15.42 38.44 -43.50
CA PRO A 95 -15.01 37.15 -42.92
C PRO A 95 -13.59 37.20 -42.28
N ALA A 96 -13.23 36.23 -41.42
CA ALA A 96 -11.84 35.83 -41.21
C ALA A 96 -11.77 34.32 -40.93
N GLU A 97 -11.37 33.54 -41.95
CA GLU A 97 -10.91 32.17 -41.75
C GLU A 97 -9.66 32.21 -40.86
N THR A 98 -9.84 31.94 -39.57
CA THR A 98 -8.74 31.43 -38.76
C THR A 98 -8.80 29.92 -38.90
N THR A 99 -8.03 29.41 -39.87
CA THR A 99 -7.62 28.01 -39.88
C THR A 99 -6.83 27.78 -38.61
N VAL A 100 -7.50 27.32 -37.56
CA VAL A 100 -6.83 26.69 -36.44
C VAL A 100 -6.32 25.39 -37.02
N GLU A 101 -5.02 25.36 -37.32
CA GLU A 101 -4.30 24.14 -37.63
C GLU A 101 -4.43 23.27 -36.38
N VAL A 102 -5.41 22.36 -36.40
CA VAL A 102 -5.46 21.25 -35.46
C VAL A 102 -4.27 20.38 -35.83
N THR A 103 -3.12 20.68 -35.23
CA THR A 103 -2.06 19.70 -35.12
C THR A 103 -2.70 18.47 -34.49
N GLU A 104 -2.91 17.45 -35.30
CA GLU A 104 -3.38 16.14 -34.88
C GLU A 104 -2.33 15.63 -33.88
N GLU A 105 -2.61 15.82 -32.60
CA GLU A 105 -1.82 15.23 -31.53
C GLU A 105 -1.83 13.72 -31.78
N PRO A 106 -0.66 13.08 -31.93
CA PRO A 106 -0.62 11.65 -32.18
C PRO A 106 -1.41 10.95 -31.08
N PRO A 107 -2.20 9.90 -31.41
CA PRO A 107 -3.02 9.24 -30.41
C PRO A 107 -2.12 8.77 -29.27
N LEU A 108 -2.31 9.35 -28.07
CA LEU A 108 -1.68 8.90 -26.84
C LEU A 108 -1.98 7.42 -26.70
N THR A 109 -0.99 6.60 -27.07
CA THR A 109 -1.12 5.16 -27.03
C THR A 109 -0.99 4.78 -25.56
N LEU A 110 -2.11 4.47 -24.93
CA LEU A 110 -2.13 4.10 -23.52
C LEU A 110 -1.32 2.82 -23.31
N PRO A 111 -0.50 2.74 -22.26
CA PRO A 111 0.36 1.60 -22.04
C PRO A 111 -0.42 0.33 -21.70
N ALA A 112 0.10 -0.80 -22.15
CA ALA A 112 -0.39 -2.12 -21.80
C ALA A 112 0.53 -2.83 -20.78
N VAL A 113 -0.04 -3.81 -20.08
CA VAL A 113 0.71 -4.67 -19.15
C VAL A 113 1.84 -5.37 -19.89
N ASP A 114 3.01 -5.44 -19.24
CA ASP A 114 4.26 -5.99 -19.76
C ASP A 114 4.89 -5.19 -20.91
N GLU A 115 4.40 -4.00 -21.25
CA GLU A 115 5.16 -3.09 -22.14
C GLU A 115 6.34 -2.45 -21.41
N SER A 116 7.38 -2.07 -22.16
CA SER A 116 8.54 -1.35 -21.60
C SER A 116 8.15 0.04 -21.15
N CYS A 117 8.76 0.49 -20.06
CA CYS A 117 8.55 1.81 -19.51
C CYS A 117 9.86 2.35 -18.92
N ASP A 118 9.93 3.68 -18.75
CA ASP A 118 11.02 4.34 -18.06
C ASP A 118 10.54 4.83 -16.68
N PRO A 119 10.98 4.21 -15.57
CA PRO A 119 10.50 4.57 -14.24
C PRO A 119 10.96 5.97 -13.79
N ALA A 120 11.91 6.60 -14.51
CA ALA A 120 12.33 7.98 -14.25
C ALA A 120 11.40 9.03 -14.89
N VAL A 121 10.63 8.64 -15.91
CA VAL A 121 9.71 9.53 -16.64
C VAL A 121 8.28 9.23 -16.24
N ASP A 122 7.89 7.95 -16.32
CA ASP A 122 6.53 7.48 -16.12
C ASP A 122 6.50 6.44 -15.02
N ASN A 123 6.02 6.82 -13.84
CA ASN A 123 5.91 5.89 -12.71
C ASN A 123 4.53 5.22 -12.65
N HIS A 124 3.48 5.91 -13.08
CA HIS A 124 2.10 5.42 -13.05
C HIS A 124 1.40 5.69 -14.38
N ALA A 125 0.49 4.81 -14.77
CA ALA A 125 -0.39 5.02 -15.91
C ALA A 125 -1.69 4.24 -15.76
N THR A 126 -2.62 4.48 -16.67
CA THR A 126 -3.87 3.70 -16.79
C THR A 126 -3.93 3.12 -18.19
N SER A 127 -4.16 1.80 -18.29
CA SER A 127 -4.33 1.14 -19.59
C SER A 127 -5.67 1.51 -20.24
N ALA A 128 -5.83 1.19 -21.52
CA ALA A 128 -7.10 1.38 -22.24
C ALA A 128 -8.31 0.69 -21.57
N ASP A 129 -8.06 -0.41 -20.85
CA ASP A 129 -9.09 -1.17 -20.12
C ASP A 129 -9.37 -0.62 -18.71
N GLY A 130 -8.77 0.52 -18.34
CA GLY A 130 -8.90 1.11 -17.00
C GLY A 130 -8.05 0.42 -15.93
N THR A 131 -7.09 -0.43 -16.31
CA THR A 131 -6.18 -1.06 -15.34
C THR A 131 -5.13 -0.04 -14.90
N PHE A 132 -4.95 0.12 -13.59
CA PHE A 132 -3.87 0.93 -13.04
C PHE A 132 -2.54 0.19 -13.19
N LEU A 133 -1.53 0.92 -13.64
CA LEU A 133 -0.21 0.40 -13.95
C LEU A 133 0.86 1.15 -13.16
N LYS A 134 1.86 0.41 -12.69
CA LYS A 134 3.12 0.93 -12.14
C LYS A 134 4.25 0.54 -13.08
N CYS A 135 5.15 1.46 -13.39
CA CYS A 135 6.40 1.11 -14.06
C CYS A 135 7.38 0.53 -13.02
N ALA A 136 7.67 -0.76 -13.11
CA ALA A 136 8.51 -1.43 -12.13
C ALA A 136 9.36 -2.53 -12.76
N TYR A 137 10.49 -2.85 -12.11
CA TYR A 137 11.32 -3.99 -12.51
C TYR A 137 10.65 -5.33 -12.20
N ALA A 138 9.87 -5.43 -11.11
CA ALA A 138 9.11 -6.63 -10.73
C ALA A 138 9.91 -7.95 -10.84
N GLY A 139 11.16 -7.95 -10.36
CA GLY A 139 12.06 -9.12 -10.42
C GLY A 139 12.79 -9.32 -11.76
N ARG A 140 12.68 -8.36 -12.69
CA ARG A 140 13.34 -8.37 -14.01
C ARG A 140 14.50 -7.37 -14.06
N SER A 141 15.34 -7.48 -15.09
CA SER A 141 16.44 -6.53 -15.34
C SER A 141 16.01 -5.26 -16.07
N THR A 142 14.77 -5.20 -16.57
CA THR A 142 14.20 -4.06 -17.30
C THR A 142 12.83 -3.72 -16.73
N ALA A 143 12.55 -2.43 -16.57
CA ALA A 143 11.25 -1.97 -16.09
C ALA A 143 10.14 -2.24 -17.13
N ARG A 144 8.98 -2.65 -16.62
CA ARG A 144 7.78 -2.93 -17.41
C ARG A 144 6.56 -2.40 -16.68
N TRP A 145 5.51 -2.13 -17.42
CA TRP A 145 4.21 -1.83 -16.86
C TRP A 145 3.62 -3.06 -16.18
N VAL A 146 3.41 -3.00 -14.87
CA VAL A 146 2.76 -4.05 -14.09
C VAL A 146 1.46 -3.54 -13.50
N ARG A 147 0.48 -4.43 -13.28
CA ARG A 147 -0.77 -4.04 -12.62
C ARG A 147 -0.50 -3.56 -11.20
N SER A 148 -1.08 -2.43 -10.84
CA SER A 148 -1.03 -1.86 -9.50
C SER A 148 -2.41 -1.78 -8.86
N ALA A 149 -2.44 -1.51 -7.56
CA ALA A 149 -3.64 -1.03 -6.91
C ALA A 149 -4.02 0.36 -7.47
N PRO A 150 -5.31 0.74 -7.42
CA PRO A 150 -5.74 2.08 -7.83
C PRO A 150 -5.15 3.16 -6.93
N ILE A 151 -4.88 4.33 -7.52
CA ILE A 151 -4.53 5.52 -6.75
C ILE A 151 -5.84 6.12 -6.21
N ILE A 152 -5.96 6.18 -4.88
CA ILE A 152 -7.18 6.65 -4.21
C ILE A 152 -6.99 7.99 -3.50
N ALA A 153 -5.76 8.45 -3.35
CA ALA A 153 -5.43 9.72 -2.73
C ALA A 153 -4.05 10.25 -3.19
N TYR A 154 -3.82 11.53 -2.94
CA TYR A 154 -2.50 12.14 -2.92
C TYR A 154 -2.28 12.63 -1.50
N ALA A 155 -1.26 12.13 -0.82
CA ALA A 155 -1.12 12.30 0.62
C ALA A 155 0.33 12.26 1.06
N GLU A 156 0.64 13.03 2.10
CA GLU A 156 1.94 13.04 2.76
C GLU A 156 2.09 11.87 3.74
N GLN A 157 3.34 11.55 4.10
CA GLN A 157 3.60 10.55 5.14
C GLN A 157 2.95 10.95 6.46
N GLY A 158 2.26 10.00 7.08
CA GLY A 158 1.62 10.16 8.38
C GLY A 158 0.22 10.78 8.34
N GLU A 159 -0.24 11.25 7.18
CA GLU A 159 -1.64 11.65 7.02
C GLU A 159 -2.58 10.46 7.22
N SER A 160 -3.79 10.75 7.71
CA SER A 160 -4.78 9.71 7.98
C SER A 160 -5.32 9.08 6.70
N CYS A 161 -5.64 7.79 6.79
CA CYS A 161 -6.25 7.03 5.71
C CYS A 161 -7.27 6.03 6.25
N ASP A 162 -8.21 5.63 5.40
CA ASP A 162 -9.14 4.55 5.69
C ASP A 162 -8.49 3.21 5.31
N PRO A 163 -8.14 2.34 6.28
CA PRO A 163 -7.51 1.06 5.99
C PRO A 163 -8.46 0.07 5.30
N SER A 164 -9.77 0.34 5.27
CA SER A 164 -10.74 -0.46 4.52
C SER A 164 -10.78 -0.12 3.03
N ALA A 165 -10.32 1.09 2.66
CA ALA A 165 -10.21 1.50 1.27
C ALA A 165 -9.06 0.76 0.57
N ARG A 166 -9.36 0.10 -0.55
CA ARG A 166 -8.37 -0.64 -1.33
C ARG A 166 -7.71 0.27 -2.35
N GLY A 167 -6.46 0.64 -2.12
CA GLY A 167 -5.69 1.47 -3.02
C GLY A 167 -4.36 1.91 -2.42
N ILE A 168 -3.65 2.74 -3.16
CA ILE A 168 -2.44 3.45 -2.71
C ILE A 168 -2.69 4.96 -2.75
N ALA A 169 -1.86 5.71 -2.05
CA ALA A 169 -1.71 7.14 -2.31
C ALA A 169 -0.38 7.43 -3.00
N VAL A 170 -0.24 8.62 -3.57
CA VAL A 170 1.04 9.10 -4.12
C VAL A 170 1.45 10.36 -3.36
N SER A 171 2.69 10.38 -2.84
CA SER A 171 3.23 11.56 -2.16
C SER A 171 3.58 12.68 -3.16
N PRO A 172 3.76 13.93 -2.72
CA PRO A 172 4.22 15.00 -3.61
C PRO A 172 5.60 14.75 -4.24
N ASP A 173 6.42 13.93 -3.60
CA ASP A 173 7.70 13.44 -4.14
C ASP A 173 7.53 12.29 -5.17
N GLY A 174 6.29 11.86 -5.45
CA GLY A 174 5.98 10.79 -6.39
C GLY A 174 6.17 9.37 -5.83
N LEU A 175 6.26 9.21 -4.51
CA LEU A 175 6.40 7.91 -3.86
C LEU A 175 5.05 7.24 -3.69
N ASP A 176 5.02 5.91 -3.86
CA ASP A 176 3.83 5.12 -3.57
C ASP A 176 3.68 4.99 -2.06
N MET A 177 2.48 5.25 -1.57
CA MET A 177 2.15 5.21 -0.15
C MET A 177 1.12 4.11 0.10
N MET A 178 1.36 3.32 1.14
CA MET A 178 0.45 2.30 1.63
C MET A 178 -0.25 2.76 2.89
N CYS A 179 -1.55 2.46 3.01
CA CYS A 179 -2.31 2.73 4.22
C CYS A 179 -2.05 1.58 5.21
N ILE A 180 -1.51 1.90 6.38
CA ILE A 180 -1.35 0.92 7.46
C ILE A 180 -2.17 1.34 8.67
N SER A 181 -2.73 0.37 9.40
CA SER A 181 -3.38 0.61 10.69
C SER A 181 -2.69 -0.20 11.79
N ASN A 182 -2.74 0.32 13.02
CA ASN A 182 -2.18 -0.36 14.20
C ASN A 182 -3.10 -1.47 14.75
N GLY A 183 -4.28 -1.68 14.13
CA GLY A 183 -5.27 -2.65 14.57
C GLY A 183 -6.62 -2.48 13.88
N THR A 184 -7.59 -3.33 14.25
CA THR A 184 -8.99 -3.24 13.80
C THR A 184 -9.70 -2.09 14.52
N GLY A 185 -10.06 -1.04 13.79
CA GLY A 185 -10.85 0.10 14.29
C GLY A 185 -10.08 1.41 14.42
N ASP A 186 -8.74 1.36 14.37
CA ASP A 186 -7.93 2.57 14.33
C ASP A 186 -7.91 3.15 12.90
N ALA A 187 -7.96 4.48 12.81
CA ALA A 187 -7.66 5.17 11.56
C ALA A 187 -6.25 4.78 11.10
N GLY A 188 -6.11 4.50 9.81
CA GLY A 188 -4.81 4.21 9.23
C GLY A 188 -4.02 5.49 9.02
N TYR A 189 -2.75 5.33 8.68
CA TYR A 189 -1.90 6.41 8.20
C TYR A 189 -1.07 5.97 7.01
N TRP A 190 -0.80 6.92 6.12
CA TRP A 190 0.01 6.70 4.93
C TRP A 190 1.49 6.55 5.29
N VAL A 191 2.11 5.48 4.81
CA VAL A 191 3.57 5.29 4.90
C VAL A 191 4.16 4.94 3.54
N PRO A 192 5.44 5.28 3.27
CA PRO A 192 6.10 4.88 2.04
C PRO A 192 6.04 3.37 1.84
N GLY A 193 5.70 2.97 0.62
CA GLY A 193 5.80 1.60 0.16
C GLY A 193 7.26 1.15 0.04
N PRO A 194 7.48 -0.18 -0.06
CA PRO A 194 8.82 -0.76 -0.21
C PRO A 194 9.47 -0.46 -1.58
#